data_AF-A0A1G9KMR7-F1
#
_entry.id   AF-A0A1G9KMR7-F1
#
_cell.length_a   1.000
_cell.length_b   1.000
_cell.length_c   1.000
_cell.angle_alpha   90.00
_cell.angle_beta   90.00
_cell.angle_gamma   90.00
#
_symmetry.space_group_name_H-M   'P 1'
#
loop_
_entity.id
_entity.type
_entity.pdbx_description
1 polymer ?
#
loop_
_entity_poly.entity_id
_entity_poly.type
_entity_poly.pdbx_seq_one_letter_code
_entity_poly.pdbx_strand_id
1 'polypeptide(L)'
;MKKILYINLNNKRIKVTHQYDEYKINLNGDNLVFEAPPLAGYGVVGLNRLSVYDKNSLSQSGSHFAHFMKCNGYDYLVMEGESQEPVYVYIDKDNISIKDAKHIYNESYNVVRELLKKELEEEKIEIATVGMAGINKVDFAKIMFRNNKSCGKNGLGKLMATKKIKAIVLKNQENLVPYDEEKFKRYNQIIGQRIINRSNVNWYDENNSCYGCCLNCKSSAVNTIHEQGFSIEESNKINELSNYYGMDSLTLAQGINTYKKTFDTEIIDLNYFVENIIKNYEYYRPLFVNENSKIRKRKIKDSDEKLGFCKLLLQKNILTEKEKKCLIKCILGLSMAI
;
A
#
# COMPACT_ATOMS: atom_id res chain seq x y z
N MET A 1 7.29 17.86 -14.15
CA MET A 1 6.12 18.51 -13.53
C MET A 1 5.16 17.42 -13.13
N LYS A 2 4.76 17.38 -11.85
CA LYS A 2 3.93 16.31 -11.29
C LYS A 2 2.45 16.65 -11.40
N LYS A 3 1.61 15.70 -11.83
CA LYS A 3 0.15 15.84 -11.90
C LYS A 3 -0.46 15.38 -10.58
N ILE A 4 -1.21 16.28 -9.95
CA ILE A 4 -1.83 16.07 -8.63
C ILE A 4 -3.35 16.05 -8.81
N LEU A 5 -3.99 15.00 -8.33
CA LEU A 5 -5.45 14.91 -8.23
C LEU A 5 -5.90 15.22 -6.80
N TYR A 6 -6.58 16.34 -6.62
CA TYR A 6 -7.26 16.69 -5.38
C TYR A 6 -8.72 16.25 -5.44
N ILE A 7 -9.17 15.57 -4.39
CA ILE A 7 -10.55 15.16 -4.19
C ILE A 7 -10.99 15.69 -2.83
N ASN A 8 -11.87 16.69 -2.85
CA ASN A 8 -12.47 17.24 -1.65
C ASN A 8 -13.80 16.52 -1.37
N LEU A 9 -13.84 15.73 -0.31
CA LEU A 9 -14.97 14.87 0.02
C LEU A 9 -16.15 15.63 0.60
N ASN A 10 -15.91 16.80 1.23
CA ASN A 10 -16.97 17.61 1.83
C ASN A 10 -17.98 18.09 0.78
N ASN A 11 -17.48 18.51 -0.39
CA ASN A 11 -18.29 19.05 -1.48
C ASN A 11 -18.17 18.24 -2.78
N LYS A 12 -17.53 17.07 -2.73
CA LYS A 12 -17.28 16.16 -3.86
C LYS A 12 -16.55 16.83 -5.04
N ARG A 13 -15.81 17.91 -4.80
CA ARG A 13 -15.08 18.63 -5.84
C ARG A 13 -13.81 17.88 -6.22
N ILE A 14 -13.61 17.71 -7.52
CA ILE A 14 -12.40 17.15 -8.11
C ILE A 14 -11.61 18.28 -8.76
N LYS A 15 -10.30 18.32 -8.50
CA LYS A 15 -9.39 19.32 -9.09
C LYS A 15 -8.07 18.68 -9.46
N VAL A 16 -7.63 18.91 -10.69
CA VAL A 16 -6.29 18.52 -11.14
C VAL A 16 -5.39 19.74 -11.16
N THR A 17 -4.18 19.62 -10.62
CA THR A 17 -3.15 20.65 -10.69
C THR A 17 -1.82 20.07 -11.12
N HIS A 18 -0.90 20.94 -11.52
CA HIS A 18 0.46 20.57 -11.86
C HIS A 18 1.45 21.34 -11.00
N GLN A 19 2.50 20.68 -10.53
CA GLN A 19 3.48 21.27 -9.63
C GLN A 19 4.91 20.88 -10.03
N TYR A 20 5.86 21.80 -9.92
CA TYR A 20 7.28 21.51 -10.12
C TYR A 20 7.85 20.72 -8.94
N ASP A 21 8.89 19.92 -9.18
CA ASP A 21 9.42 18.91 -8.24
C ASP A 21 9.93 19.50 -6.91
N GLU A 22 10.28 20.78 -6.89
CA GLU A 22 10.82 21.50 -5.74
C GLU A 22 9.77 21.87 -4.68
N TYR A 23 8.48 21.87 -5.03
CA TYR A 23 7.42 22.25 -4.10
C TYR A 23 6.79 21.02 -3.42
N LYS A 24 6.68 21.09 -2.09
CA LYS A 24 5.96 20.08 -1.30
C LYS A 24 4.46 20.31 -1.40
N ILE A 25 3.70 19.22 -1.45
CA ILE A 25 2.26 19.25 -1.23
C ILE A 25 2.02 19.83 0.15
N ASN A 26 1.23 20.90 0.23
CA ASN A 26 0.81 21.46 1.50
C ASN A 26 -0.20 20.51 2.14
N LEU A 27 0.21 19.88 3.24
CA LEU A 27 -0.65 19.00 4.02
C LEU A 27 -1.30 19.83 5.12
N ASN A 28 -2.53 20.27 4.86
CA ASN A 28 -3.42 20.67 5.93
C ASN A 28 -3.81 19.39 6.70
N GLY A 29 -3.95 19.47 8.03
CA GLY A 29 -3.68 18.34 8.93
C GLY A 29 -4.30 16.98 8.57
N ASP A 30 -5.53 16.94 8.08
CA ASP A 30 -6.30 15.72 7.82
C ASP A 30 -6.09 15.14 6.41
N ASN A 31 -5.24 15.69 5.55
CA ASN A 31 -5.01 15.16 4.21
C ASN A 31 -4.53 13.69 4.23
N LEU A 32 -5.13 12.84 3.39
CA LEU A 32 -4.60 11.51 3.06
C LEU A 32 -4.01 11.55 1.66
N VAL A 33 -2.70 11.31 1.54
CA VAL A 33 -1.97 11.45 0.28
C VAL A 33 -1.37 10.13 -0.16
N PHE A 34 -1.62 9.77 -1.42
CA PHE A 34 -0.97 8.69 -2.14
C PHE A 34 0.04 9.30 -3.11
N GLU A 35 1.29 8.85 -3.08
CA GLU A 35 2.39 9.30 -3.92
C GLU A 35 3.01 8.11 -4.64
N ALA A 36 3.00 8.15 -5.98
CA ALA A 36 3.72 7.20 -6.80
C ALA A 36 5.16 7.68 -7.00
N PRO A 37 6.13 6.75 -7.06
CA PRO A 37 7.49 7.12 -7.42
C PRO A 37 7.58 7.48 -8.92
N PRO A 38 8.54 8.33 -9.33
CA PRO A 38 8.68 8.77 -10.72
C PRO A 38 8.83 7.64 -11.74
N LEU A 39 9.48 6.53 -11.36
CA LEU A 39 9.74 5.40 -12.26
C LEU A 39 8.64 4.32 -12.25
N ALA A 40 7.53 4.54 -11.52
CA ALA A 40 6.36 3.67 -11.64
C ALA A 40 5.63 3.90 -12.97
N GLY A 41 4.82 2.92 -13.39
CA GLY A 41 4.03 3.00 -14.62
C GLY A 41 4.71 2.43 -15.88
N TYR A 42 6.03 2.21 -15.87
CA TYR A 42 6.77 1.67 -17.02
C TYR A 42 6.82 0.14 -17.09
N GLY A 43 6.26 -0.56 -16.09
CA GLY A 43 6.25 -2.02 -16.08
C GLY A 43 7.58 -2.69 -15.68
N VAL A 44 8.42 -1.98 -14.91
CA VAL A 44 9.66 -2.57 -14.36
C VAL A 44 9.39 -3.16 -12.98
N VAL A 45 9.80 -4.41 -12.80
CA VAL A 45 9.66 -5.13 -11.52
C VAL A 45 10.46 -4.42 -10.42
N GLY A 46 9.82 -4.19 -9.27
CA GLY A 46 10.47 -3.60 -8.09
C GLY A 46 10.65 -2.07 -8.11
N LEU A 47 9.98 -1.35 -9.01
CA LEU A 47 10.00 0.12 -9.11
C LEU A 47 8.67 0.80 -8.74
N ASN A 48 7.74 0.06 -8.12
CA ASN A 48 6.37 0.51 -7.85
C ASN A 48 6.09 0.73 -6.34
N ARG A 49 7.02 1.36 -5.63
CA ARG A 49 6.91 1.59 -4.18
C ARG A 49 6.06 2.83 -3.87
N LEU A 50 4.76 2.61 -3.68
CA LEU A 50 3.79 3.60 -3.25
C LEU A 50 4.15 4.15 -1.86
N SER A 51 4.01 5.45 -1.70
CA SER A 51 4.04 6.10 -0.39
C SER A 51 2.64 6.61 -0.07
N VAL A 52 2.16 6.33 1.14
CA VAL A 52 0.89 6.86 1.65
C VAL A 52 1.18 7.59 2.95
N TYR A 53 0.70 8.81 3.09
CA TYR A 53 1.02 9.64 4.25
C TYR A 53 -0.03 10.71 4.54
N ASP A 54 0.01 11.18 5.78
CA ASP A 54 -0.61 12.42 6.24
C ASP A 54 0.50 13.34 6.82
N LYS A 55 0.12 14.32 7.64
CA LYS A 55 1.08 15.20 8.32
C LYS A 55 2.01 14.47 9.31
N ASN A 56 1.53 13.41 9.97
CA ASN A 56 2.18 12.79 11.13
C ASN A 56 2.75 11.39 10.85
N SER A 57 2.27 10.74 9.80
CA SER A 57 2.46 9.33 9.51
C SER A 57 2.83 9.14 8.04
N LEU A 58 3.82 8.28 7.80
CA LEU A 58 4.20 7.79 6.48
C LEU A 58 4.24 6.28 6.52
N SER A 59 3.66 5.66 5.52
CA SER A 59 3.79 4.24 5.26
C SER A 59 4.03 4.00 3.78
N GLN A 60 4.56 2.83 3.46
CA GLN A 60 4.89 2.47 2.09
C GLN A 60 4.41 1.06 1.83
N SER A 61 3.94 0.84 0.61
CA SER A 61 3.67 -0.50 0.11
C SER A 61 4.26 -0.61 -1.28
N GLY A 62 4.72 -1.80 -1.65
CA GLY A 62 4.81 -2.12 -3.06
C GLY A 62 3.45 -2.62 -3.49
N SER A 63 2.96 -2.18 -4.64
CA SER A 63 1.66 -2.64 -5.15
C SER A 63 1.57 -2.29 -6.62
N HIS A 64 0.67 -2.95 -7.33
CA HIS A 64 0.29 -2.55 -8.69
C HIS A 64 -0.45 -1.19 -8.66
N PHE A 65 -0.97 -0.78 -7.51
CA PHE A 65 -1.65 0.50 -7.35
C PHE A 65 -0.78 1.70 -7.77
N ALA A 66 0.49 1.75 -7.34
CA ALA A 66 1.39 2.86 -7.72
C ALA A 66 1.64 2.90 -9.23
N HIS A 67 1.76 1.71 -9.85
CA HIS A 67 1.93 1.56 -11.28
C HIS A 67 0.73 2.10 -12.04
N PHE A 68 -0.48 1.61 -11.76
CA PHE A 68 -1.66 2.07 -12.47
C PHE A 68 -2.09 3.49 -12.09
N MET A 69 -1.68 4.01 -10.93
CA MET A 69 -1.87 5.43 -10.61
C MET A 69 -1.09 6.31 -11.60
N LYS A 70 0.17 5.94 -11.88
CA LYS A 70 1.01 6.58 -12.90
C LYS A 70 0.47 6.37 -14.30
N CYS A 71 -0.01 5.18 -14.65
CA CYS A 71 -0.60 4.91 -15.96
C CYS A 71 -1.94 5.68 -16.18
N ASN A 72 -2.68 5.99 -15.11
CA ASN A 72 -3.82 6.92 -15.15
C ASN A 72 -3.39 8.40 -15.21
N GLY A 73 -2.08 8.69 -15.18
CA GLY A 73 -1.50 10.00 -15.36
C GLY A 73 -1.22 10.77 -14.08
N TYR A 74 -1.39 10.18 -12.88
CA TYR A 74 -1.26 10.90 -11.61
C TYR A 74 -0.01 10.50 -10.83
N ASP A 75 0.73 11.51 -10.35
CA ASP A 75 1.82 11.33 -9.40
C ASP A 75 1.31 11.32 -7.96
N TYR A 76 0.24 12.07 -7.70
CA TYR A 76 -0.36 12.19 -6.39
C TYR A 76 -1.88 12.12 -6.44
N LEU A 77 -2.45 11.45 -5.45
CA LEU A 77 -3.87 11.57 -5.09
C LEU A 77 -3.94 12.17 -3.69
N VAL A 78 -4.68 13.27 -3.55
CA VAL A 78 -4.83 14.01 -2.31
C VAL A 78 -6.31 14.01 -1.93
N MET A 79 -6.62 13.32 -0.84
CA MET A 79 -7.98 13.24 -0.29
C MET A 79 -8.12 14.26 0.84
N GLU A 80 -9.08 15.17 0.69
CA GLU A 80 -9.39 16.27 1.61
C GLU A 80 -10.78 16.10 2.23
N GLY A 81 -10.95 16.56 3.47
CA GLY A 81 -12.25 16.54 4.14
C GLY A 81 -12.76 15.12 4.41
N GLU A 82 -14.06 15.01 4.64
CA GLU A 82 -14.75 13.76 4.96
C GLU A 82 -16.08 13.69 4.19
N SER A 83 -16.42 12.51 3.67
CA SER A 83 -17.73 12.30 3.03
C SER A 83 -18.84 12.15 4.08
N GLN A 84 -20.05 12.60 3.76
CA GLN A 84 -21.21 12.38 4.63
C GLN A 84 -21.60 10.90 4.74
N GLU A 85 -21.33 10.12 3.69
CA GLU A 85 -21.67 8.70 3.58
C GLU A 85 -20.46 7.88 3.09
N PRO A 86 -20.45 6.55 3.29
CA PRO A 86 -19.46 5.68 2.66
C PRO A 86 -19.38 5.86 1.16
N VAL A 87 -18.19 6.14 0.64
CA VAL A 87 -17.94 6.32 -0.79
C VAL A 87 -16.75 5.50 -1.28
N TYR A 88 -16.71 5.27 -2.59
CA TYR A 88 -15.50 4.88 -3.28
C TYR A 88 -15.18 5.88 -4.39
N VAL A 89 -13.90 6.06 -4.69
CA VAL A 89 -13.42 6.90 -5.79
C VAL A 89 -13.04 5.99 -6.94
N TYR A 90 -13.57 6.24 -8.14
CA TYR A 90 -13.16 5.56 -9.37
C TYR A 90 -12.40 6.51 -10.29
N ILE A 91 -11.26 6.06 -10.80
CA ILE A 91 -10.35 6.83 -11.65
C ILE A 91 -10.07 6.02 -12.92
N ASP A 92 -10.49 6.58 -14.06
CA ASP A 92 -10.13 6.15 -15.41
C ASP A 92 -9.60 7.38 -16.17
N LYS A 93 -8.28 7.59 -16.10
CA LYS A 93 -7.60 8.80 -16.59
C LYS A 93 -8.27 10.07 -16.04
N ASP A 94 -8.87 10.88 -16.92
CA ASP A 94 -9.55 12.13 -16.54
C ASP A 94 -11.03 11.91 -16.17
N ASN A 95 -11.57 10.70 -16.38
CA ASN A 95 -12.91 10.30 -15.92
C ASN A 95 -12.84 9.87 -14.45
N ILE A 96 -13.13 10.80 -13.55
CA ILE A 96 -13.05 10.58 -12.10
C ILE A 96 -14.44 10.75 -11.49
N SER A 97 -14.84 9.80 -10.64
CA SER A 97 -16.13 9.84 -9.95
C SER A 97 -16.02 9.42 -8.49
N ILE A 98 -16.89 10.00 -7.66
CA ILE A 98 -17.08 9.62 -6.26
C ILE A 98 -18.46 8.96 -6.16
N LYS A 99 -18.48 7.66 -5.88
CA LYS A 99 -19.67 6.81 -5.93
C LYS A 99 -20.03 6.27 -4.55
N ASP A 100 -21.28 5.86 -4.36
CA ASP A 100 -21.75 5.25 -3.11
C ASP A 100 -21.05 3.92 -2.85
N ALA A 101 -20.69 3.66 -1.58
CA ALA A 101 -20.04 2.42 -1.18
C ALA A 101 -20.76 1.70 -0.03
N LYS A 102 -22.05 2.01 0.25
CA LYS A 102 -22.77 1.41 1.38
C LYS A 102 -22.84 -0.12 1.27
N HIS A 103 -23.11 -0.60 0.06
CA HIS A 103 -23.25 -2.03 -0.25
C HIS A 103 -21.94 -2.83 -0.11
N ILE A 104 -20.77 -2.17 -0.14
CA ILE A 104 -19.45 -2.80 0.04
C ILE A 104 -18.78 -2.39 1.35
N TYR A 105 -19.42 -1.58 2.20
CA TYR A 105 -18.73 -0.89 3.29
C TYR A 105 -18.10 -1.88 4.28
N ASN A 106 -18.85 -2.91 4.69
CA ASN A 106 -18.37 -3.91 5.65
C ASN A 106 -17.70 -5.13 5.01
N GLU A 107 -17.44 -5.09 3.70
CA GLU A 107 -16.94 -6.24 2.97
C GLU A 107 -15.40 -6.38 2.99
N SER A 108 -14.93 -7.62 2.87
CA SER A 108 -13.50 -7.94 2.76
C SER A 108 -12.93 -7.53 1.39
N TYR A 109 -11.59 -7.42 1.28
CA TYR A 109 -10.92 -6.99 0.04
C TYR A 109 -11.40 -7.76 -1.20
N ASN A 110 -11.47 -9.09 -1.12
CA ASN A 110 -11.83 -9.94 -2.25
C ASN A 110 -13.28 -9.71 -2.68
N VAL A 111 -14.20 -9.60 -1.72
CA VAL A 111 -15.62 -9.34 -2.01
C VAL A 111 -15.78 -7.93 -2.62
N VAL A 112 -15.13 -6.92 -2.04
CA VAL A 112 -15.09 -5.55 -2.59
C VAL A 112 -14.60 -5.55 -4.04
N ARG A 113 -13.53 -6.30 -4.34
CA ARG A 113 -12.97 -6.40 -5.69
C ARG A 113 -13.97 -6.98 -6.68
N GLU A 114 -14.59 -8.11 -6.36
CA GLU A 114 -15.53 -8.77 -7.29
C GLU A 114 -16.81 -7.96 -7.49
N LEU A 115 -17.34 -7.34 -6.42
CA LEU A 115 -18.50 -6.46 -6.52
C LEU A 115 -18.21 -5.24 -7.41
N LEU A 116 -17.06 -4.59 -7.22
CA LEU A 116 -16.70 -3.41 -8.00
C LEU A 116 -16.38 -3.75 -9.46
N LYS A 117 -15.76 -4.90 -9.75
CA LYS A 117 -15.58 -5.36 -11.15
C LYS A 117 -16.92 -5.50 -11.87
N LYS A 118 -17.89 -6.13 -11.19
CA LYS A 118 -19.23 -6.33 -11.73
C LYS A 118 -19.99 -5.01 -11.89
N GLU A 119 -19.95 -4.14 -10.88
CA GLU A 119 -20.62 -2.83 -10.93
C GLU A 119 -20.04 -1.91 -12.00
N LEU A 120 -18.73 -1.94 -12.20
CA LEU A 120 -18.02 -1.09 -13.17
C LEU A 120 -17.91 -1.71 -14.56
N GLU A 121 -18.37 -2.96 -14.73
CA GLU A 121 -18.16 -3.76 -15.94
C GLU A 121 -16.68 -3.78 -16.40
N GLU A 122 -15.76 -3.85 -15.43
CA GLU A 122 -14.32 -3.74 -15.66
C GLU A 122 -13.54 -4.81 -14.88
N GLU A 123 -12.95 -5.75 -15.61
CA GLU A 123 -12.18 -6.86 -15.03
C GLU A 123 -10.80 -6.44 -14.52
N LYS A 124 -10.21 -5.41 -15.13
CA LYS A 124 -8.84 -5.00 -14.84
C LYS A 124 -8.85 -3.72 -14.00
N ILE A 125 -9.01 -3.91 -12.69
CA ILE A 125 -8.92 -2.84 -11.69
C ILE A 125 -7.86 -3.11 -10.61
N GLU A 126 -7.27 -2.02 -10.12
CA GLU A 126 -6.52 -1.99 -8.86
C GLU A 126 -7.27 -1.21 -7.79
N ILE A 127 -7.19 -1.69 -6.55
CA ILE A 127 -7.96 -1.16 -5.44
C ILE A 127 -7.03 -0.88 -4.25
N ALA A 128 -7.19 0.29 -3.66
CA ALA A 128 -6.80 0.58 -2.28
C ALA A 128 -8.09 0.59 -1.45
N THR A 129 -8.19 -0.21 -0.39
CA THR A 129 -9.42 -0.33 0.43
C THR A 129 -9.10 -0.47 1.90
N VAL A 130 -10.10 -0.22 2.76
CA VAL A 130 -10.01 -0.44 4.21
C VAL A 130 -10.86 -1.63 4.63
N GLY A 131 -10.30 -2.47 5.51
CA GLY A 131 -11.05 -3.56 6.16
C GLY A 131 -11.85 -3.06 7.36
N MET A 132 -12.55 -3.99 8.01
CA MET A 132 -13.36 -3.71 9.21
C MET A 132 -12.55 -3.06 10.34
N ALA A 133 -11.26 -3.34 10.45
CA ALA A 133 -10.41 -2.69 11.45
C ALA A 133 -10.33 -1.17 11.23
N GLY A 134 -10.25 -0.71 9.97
CA GLY A 134 -10.27 0.72 9.65
C GLY A 134 -11.60 1.36 10.02
N ILE A 135 -12.70 0.71 9.64
CA ILE A 135 -14.08 1.17 9.90
C ILE A 135 -14.36 1.30 11.40
N ASN A 136 -13.87 0.33 12.19
CA ASN A 136 -13.95 0.35 13.65
C ASN A 136 -12.81 1.14 14.31
N LYS A 137 -12.08 1.96 13.55
CA LYS A 137 -11.07 2.91 14.05
C LYS A 137 -9.95 2.28 14.88
N VAL A 138 -9.55 1.05 14.56
CA VAL A 138 -8.36 0.38 15.12
C VAL A 138 -7.10 1.18 14.72
N ASP A 139 -6.26 1.55 15.69
CA ASP A 139 -5.12 2.46 15.44
C ASP A 139 -4.08 1.87 14.47
N PHE A 140 -3.95 0.55 14.46
CA PHE A 140 -3.05 -0.20 13.57
C PHE A 140 -3.76 -0.78 12.34
N ALA A 141 -4.92 -0.23 11.97
CA ALA A 141 -5.59 -0.55 10.72
C ALA A 141 -4.73 -0.13 9.51
N LYS A 142 -4.79 -0.94 8.45
CA LYS A 142 -4.04 -0.77 7.21
C LYS A 142 -4.98 -0.46 6.05
N ILE A 143 -4.40 0.21 5.06
CA ILE A 143 -4.92 0.26 3.70
C ILE A 143 -4.44 -1.01 3.00
N MET A 144 -5.39 -1.75 2.44
CA MET A 144 -5.19 -3.03 1.79
C MET A 144 -5.19 -2.87 0.28
N PHE A 145 -4.32 -3.63 -0.38
CA PHE A 145 -4.23 -3.75 -1.82
C PHE A 145 -4.17 -5.25 -2.19
N ARG A 146 -4.19 -5.52 -3.49
CA ARG A 146 -4.18 -6.87 -4.06
C ARG A 146 -3.10 -7.77 -3.46
N ASN A 147 -3.41 -9.05 -3.29
CA ASN A 147 -2.52 -10.08 -2.73
C ASN A 147 -1.98 -9.67 -1.34
N ASN A 148 -2.83 -9.30 -0.38
CA ASN A 148 -2.47 -8.97 1.01
C ASN A 148 -1.39 -7.87 1.18
N LYS A 149 -1.11 -7.11 0.10
CA LYS A 149 -0.24 -5.95 0.15
C LYS A 149 -0.93 -4.90 1.00
N SER A 150 -0.17 -4.21 1.82
CA SER A 150 -0.75 -3.23 2.71
C SER A 150 0.27 -2.19 3.14
N CYS A 151 -0.24 -1.06 3.59
CA CYS A 151 0.51 -0.07 4.34
C CYS A 151 -0.44 0.66 5.29
N GLY A 152 0.12 1.44 6.21
CA GLY A 152 -0.69 2.38 6.97
C GLY A 152 -0.94 2.06 8.43
N LYS A 153 -0.21 1.09 9.01
CA LYS A 153 -0.29 0.74 10.44
C LYS A 153 -0.13 1.90 11.44
N ASN A 154 0.34 3.05 10.98
CA ASN A 154 0.47 4.27 11.78
C ASN A 154 -0.82 5.13 11.70
N GLY A 155 -2.00 4.49 11.72
CA GLY A 155 -3.29 5.19 11.67
C GLY A 155 -3.79 5.63 10.28
N LEU A 156 -3.10 5.29 9.18
CA LEU A 156 -3.54 5.70 7.83
C LEU A 156 -4.75 4.89 7.33
N GLY A 157 -4.87 3.61 7.70
CA GLY A 157 -6.08 2.83 7.41
C GLY A 157 -7.31 3.38 8.16
N LYS A 158 -7.12 3.75 9.43
CA LYS A 158 -8.11 4.47 10.23
C LYS A 158 -8.46 5.82 9.62
N LEU A 159 -7.47 6.61 9.18
CA LEU A 159 -7.69 7.92 8.54
C LEU A 159 -8.54 7.79 7.27
N MET A 160 -8.23 6.85 6.39
CA MET A 160 -9.01 6.59 5.18
C MET A 160 -10.48 6.24 5.51
N ALA A 161 -10.70 5.43 6.55
CA ALA A 161 -12.03 5.08 7.02
C ALA A 161 -12.78 6.24 7.70
N THR A 162 -12.11 7.08 8.50
CA THR A 162 -12.69 8.29 9.09
C THR A 162 -13.21 9.24 8.00
N LYS A 163 -12.49 9.34 6.87
CA LYS A 163 -12.96 10.09 5.70
C LYS A 163 -14.16 9.46 4.97
N LYS A 164 -14.62 8.30 5.43
CA LYS A 164 -15.63 7.42 4.83
C LYS A 164 -15.29 6.98 3.41
N ILE A 165 -14.00 6.88 3.09
CA ILE A 165 -13.56 6.28 1.83
C ILE A 165 -13.41 4.77 2.06
N LYS A 166 -14.31 3.98 1.48
CA LYS A 166 -14.17 2.52 1.47
C LYS A 166 -13.04 2.10 0.53
N ALA A 167 -13.03 2.63 -0.68
CA ALA A 167 -12.06 2.25 -1.70
C ALA A 167 -11.65 3.41 -2.61
N ILE A 168 -10.43 3.33 -3.15
CA ILE A 168 -9.98 4.08 -4.32
C ILE A 168 -9.67 3.03 -5.39
N VAL A 169 -10.30 3.17 -6.54
CA VAL A 169 -10.32 2.19 -7.63
C VAL A 169 -9.70 2.84 -8.85
N LEU A 170 -8.71 2.16 -9.42
CA LEU A 170 -8.04 2.58 -10.65
C LEU A 170 -8.38 1.56 -11.74
N LYS A 171 -8.85 2.04 -12.89
CA LYS A 171 -8.87 1.20 -14.10
C LYS A 171 -7.45 0.97 -14.58
N ASN A 172 -7.12 -0.26 -14.95
CA ASN A 172 -5.80 -0.58 -15.46
C ASN A 172 -5.63 0.05 -16.85
N GLN A 173 -4.58 0.84 -17.00
CA GLN A 173 -4.18 1.48 -18.26
C GLN A 173 -2.91 0.83 -18.79
N GLU A 174 -2.59 1.11 -20.05
CA GLU A 174 -1.32 0.69 -20.65
C GLU A 174 -0.11 1.30 -19.92
N ASN A 175 1.04 0.65 -20.04
CA ASN A 175 2.29 1.15 -19.49
C ASN A 175 2.64 2.50 -20.12
N LEU A 176 3.31 3.35 -19.34
CA LEU A 176 3.91 4.56 -19.86
C LEU A 176 5.02 4.24 -20.86
N VAL A 177 5.15 5.09 -21.88
CA VAL A 177 6.19 4.98 -22.91
C VAL A 177 7.48 5.64 -22.39
N PRO A 178 8.60 4.92 -22.27
CA PRO A 178 9.90 5.49 -21.88
C PRO A 178 10.48 6.37 -22.99
N TYR A 179 11.41 7.26 -22.64
CA TYR A 179 12.10 8.13 -23.61
C TYR A 179 12.91 7.34 -24.66
N ASP A 180 13.58 6.27 -24.25
CA ASP A 180 14.34 5.35 -25.12
C ASP A 180 13.82 3.93 -24.94
N GLU A 181 12.84 3.56 -25.78
CA GLU A 181 12.15 2.27 -25.72
C GLU A 181 13.06 1.06 -25.93
N GLU A 182 13.99 1.16 -26.88
CA GLU A 182 14.87 0.05 -27.24
C GLU A 182 15.82 -0.28 -26.07
N LYS A 183 16.51 0.73 -25.53
CA LYS A 183 17.39 0.54 -24.38
C LYS A 183 16.60 0.16 -23.13
N PHE A 184 15.44 0.78 -22.91
CA PHE A 184 14.57 0.40 -21.80
C PHE A 184 14.20 -1.08 -21.85
N LYS A 185 13.74 -1.58 -23.00
CA LYS A 185 13.37 -2.99 -23.18
C LYS A 185 14.53 -3.92 -22.87
N ARG A 186 15.74 -3.59 -23.34
CA ARG A 186 16.96 -4.34 -23.02
C ARG A 186 17.23 -4.40 -21.51
N TYR A 187 17.17 -3.27 -20.80
CA TYR A 187 17.41 -3.27 -19.35
C TYR A 187 16.30 -4.00 -18.58
N ASN A 188 15.04 -3.84 -18.98
CA ASN A 188 13.94 -4.57 -18.35
C ASN A 188 14.08 -6.09 -18.53
N GLN A 189 14.53 -6.55 -19.70
CA GLN A 189 14.86 -7.95 -19.94
C GLN A 189 16.04 -8.43 -19.08
N ILE A 190 17.10 -7.64 -18.93
CA ILE A 190 18.24 -7.97 -18.04
C ILE A 190 17.76 -8.12 -16.59
N ILE A 191 16.91 -7.22 -16.11
CA ILE A 191 16.32 -7.31 -14.77
C ILE A 191 15.52 -8.60 -14.64
N GLY A 192 14.62 -8.89 -15.58
CA GLY A 192 13.82 -10.11 -15.58
C GLY A 192 14.68 -11.38 -15.59
N GLN A 193 15.70 -11.44 -16.45
CA GLN A 193 16.63 -12.56 -16.54
C GLN A 193 17.48 -12.73 -15.29
N ARG A 194 18.00 -11.66 -14.67
CA ARG A 194 18.82 -11.76 -13.46
C ARG A 194 18.01 -12.08 -12.21
N ILE A 195 16.74 -11.68 -12.23
CA ILE A 195 15.74 -12.20 -11.32
C ILE A 195 15.71 -13.71 -11.59
N ILE A 196 15.17 -14.20 -12.72
CA ILE A 196 14.98 -15.64 -13.08
C ILE A 196 16.23 -16.54 -12.90
N ASN A 197 17.39 -16.14 -13.41
CA ASN A 197 18.59 -16.97 -13.47
C ASN A 197 19.30 -17.14 -12.13
N ARG A 198 18.97 -16.36 -11.09
CA ARG A 198 19.62 -16.47 -9.77
C ARG A 198 19.00 -17.56 -8.86
N SER A 199 18.30 -18.58 -9.38
CA SER A 199 17.74 -19.65 -8.52
C SER A 199 17.54 -21.03 -9.11
N ASN A 200 18.13 -22.00 -8.41
CA ASN A 200 17.46 -23.19 -7.87
C ASN A 200 16.91 -22.94 -6.44
N VAL A 201 16.16 -21.86 -6.20
CA VAL A 201 15.58 -21.46 -4.90
C VAL A 201 14.26 -20.72 -5.13
N ASN A 202 13.21 -21.10 -4.39
CA ASN A 202 11.85 -20.55 -4.37
C ASN A 202 11.78 -19.03 -4.05
N TRP A 203 12.30 -18.17 -4.93
CA TRP A 203 12.14 -16.73 -4.82
C TRP A 203 11.23 -16.16 -5.91
N TYR A 204 10.81 -16.86 -6.96
CA TYR A 204 9.77 -16.37 -7.88
C TYR A 204 8.41 -16.94 -7.46
N ASP A 205 7.40 -16.09 -7.27
CA ASP A 205 6.02 -16.53 -7.06
C ASP A 205 5.07 -15.51 -7.70
N GLU A 206 4.30 -15.94 -8.69
CA GLU A 206 3.28 -15.13 -9.36
C GLU A 206 2.07 -14.85 -8.47
N ASN A 207 1.85 -15.71 -7.46
CA ASN A 207 0.85 -15.54 -6.42
C ASN A 207 1.38 -14.68 -5.25
N ASN A 208 2.61 -14.17 -5.36
CA ASN A 208 3.29 -13.49 -4.26
C ASN A 208 2.54 -12.25 -3.75
N SER A 209 2.34 -12.25 -2.44
CA SER A 209 1.70 -11.23 -1.63
C SER A 209 2.63 -10.15 -1.06
N CYS A 210 3.92 -10.09 -1.44
CA CYS A 210 4.89 -9.08 -1.00
C CYS A 210 5.30 -7.97 -2.02
N TYR A 211 5.28 -6.70 -1.59
CA TYR A 211 5.76 -5.42 -2.19
C TYR A 211 6.08 -5.31 -3.71
N GLY A 212 5.08 -5.35 -4.60
CA GLY A 212 5.21 -4.95 -6.02
C GLY A 212 6.29 -5.66 -6.84
N CYS A 213 6.70 -6.85 -6.40
CA CYS A 213 7.79 -7.62 -6.98
C CYS A 213 7.41 -9.10 -7.00
N CYS A 214 7.66 -9.83 -8.08
CA CYS A 214 7.41 -11.28 -8.15
C CYS A 214 8.41 -12.10 -7.30
N LEU A 215 9.11 -11.45 -6.36
CA LEU A 215 10.14 -12.02 -5.51
C LEU A 215 9.48 -12.60 -4.22
N ASN A 216 9.15 -13.90 -4.21
CA ASN A 216 8.78 -14.80 -3.11
C ASN A 216 9.76 -14.71 -1.93
N CYS A 217 9.81 -13.55 -1.29
CA CYS A 217 10.25 -13.46 0.08
C CYS A 217 9.18 -14.14 0.92
N LYS A 218 9.49 -15.32 1.48
CA LYS A 218 8.65 -15.97 2.51
C LYS A 218 8.10 -14.91 3.46
N SER A 219 6.80 -14.98 3.79
CA SER A 219 6.13 -14.02 4.67
C SER A 219 6.97 -13.77 5.92
N SER A 220 7.67 -12.64 5.97
CA SER A 220 8.52 -12.29 7.11
C SER A 220 7.66 -12.14 8.37
N ALA A 221 6.39 -11.75 8.20
CA ALA A 221 5.46 -11.58 9.30
C ALA A 221 5.23 -12.87 10.08
N VAL A 222 4.99 -14.00 9.42
CA VAL A 222 4.73 -15.28 10.11
C VAL A 222 5.95 -15.69 10.94
N ASN A 223 7.16 -15.62 10.37
CA ASN A 223 8.39 -15.93 11.10
C ASN A 223 8.62 -14.97 12.27
N THR A 224 8.42 -13.67 12.07
CA THR A 224 8.56 -12.67 13.16
C THR A 224 7.48 -12.80 14.23
N ILE A 225 6.30 -13.32 13.91
CA ILE A 225 5.28 -13.67 14.93
C ILE A 225 5.71 -14.92 15.67
N HIS A 226 6.23 -15.95 14.98
CA HIS A 226 6.76 -17.14 15.61
C HIS A 226 7.92 -16.84 16.59
N GLU A 227 8.82 -15.94 16.21
CA GLU A 227 9.90 -15.42 17.08
C GLU A 227 9.37 -14.72 18.35
N GLN A 228 8.10 -14.31 18.39
CA GLN A 228 7.44 -13.76 19.58
C GLN A 228 6.84 -14.84 20.50
N GLY A 229 7.09 -16.12 20.22
CA GLY A 229 6.67 -17.25 21.06
C GLY A 229 5.38 -17.95 20.63
N PHE A 230 4.76 -17.54 19.53
CA PHE A 230 3.58 -18.21 18.98
C PHE A 230 3.98 -19.49 18.24
N SER A 231 3.11 -20.50 18.23
CA SER A 231 3.28 -21.64 17.33
C SER A 231 3.22 -21.20 15.85
N ILE A 232 3.72 -22.04 14.94
CA ILE A 232 3.66 -21.73 13.50
C ILE A 232 2.21 -21.65 13.00
N GLU A 233 1.32 -22.46 13.58
CA GLU A 233 -0.11 -22.47 13.26
C GLU A 233 -0.80 -21.18 13.71
N GLU A 234 -0.61 -20.79 14.97
CA GLU A 234 -1.10 -19.50 15.48
C GLU A 234 -0.53 -18.33 14.68
N SER A 235 0.76 -18.37 14.34
CA SER A 235 1.41 -17.31 13.55
C SER A 235 0.77 -17.13 12.16
N ASN A 236 0.45 -18.25 11.50
CA ASN A 236 -0.29 -18.22 10.24
C ASN A 236 -1.70 -17.68 10.44
N LYS A 237 -2.41 -18.12 11.49
CA LYS A 237 -3.77 -17.69 11.75
C LYS A 237 -3.87 -16.20 12.09
N ILE A 238 -2.95 -15.68 12.90
CA ILE A 238 -2.83 -14.23 13.20
C ILE A 238 -2.62 -13.46 11.90
N ASN A 239 -1.71 -13.92 11.03
CA ASN A 239 -1.44 -13.26 9.76
C ASN A 239 -2.64 -13.30 8.80
N GLU A 240 -3.37 -14.42 8.72
CA GLU A 240 -4.61 -14.56 7.96
C GLU A 240 -5.67 -13.57 8.44
N LEU A 241 -6.00 -13.58 9.73
CA LEU A 241 -6.99 -12.70 10.34
C LEU A 241 -6.61 -11.22 10.17
N SER A 242 -5.33 -10.90 10.34
CA SER A 242 -4.82 -9.56 10.12
C SER A 242 -5.02 -9.08 8.69
N ASN A 243 -4.80 -9.94 7.69
CA ASN A 243 -5.01 -9.57 6.29
C ASN A 243 -6.50 -9.48 5.95
N TYR A 244 -7.33 -10.36 6.50
CA TYR A 244 -8.78 -10.35 6.31
C TYR A 244 -9.42 -9.06 6.86
N TYR A 245 -9.09 -8.69 8.09
CA TYR A 245 -9.65 -7.50 8.75
C TYR A 245 -8.92 -6.19 8.45
N GLY A 246 -7.74 -6.27 7.83
CA GLY A 246 -6.93 -5.11 7.44
C GLY A 246 -6.14 -4.50 8.60
N MET A 247 -5.38 -5.31 9.34
CA MET A 247 -4.59 -4.93 10.52
C MET A 247 -3.11 -5.27 10.37
N ASP A 248 -2.23 -4.54 11.07
CA ASP A 248 -0.82 -4.94 11.21
C ASP A 248 -0.70 -6.20 12.08
N SER A 249 -0.16 -7.28 11.49
CA SER A 249 -0.11 -8.59 12.14
C SER A 249 0.90 -8.64 13.28
N LEU A 250 1.97 -7.84 13.23
CA LEU A 250 2.95 -7.75 14.31
C LEU A 250 2.35 -7.03 15.51
N THR A 251 1.66 -5.90 15.30
CA THR A 251 0.96 -5.21 16.38
C THR A 251 -0.16 -6.06 16.97
N LEU A 252 -0.90 -6.81 16.14
CA LEU A 252 -1.92 -7.75 16.64
C LEU A 252 -1.30 -8.84 17.53
N ALA A 253 -0.24 -9.50 17.06
CA ALA A 253 0.50 -10.51 17.84
C ALA A 253 1.02 -9.94 19.17
N GLN A 254 1.56 -8.72 19.15
CA GLN A 254 2.03 -8.05 20.36
C GLN A 254 0.90 -7.86 21.38
N GLY A 255 -0.26 -7.33 20.98
CA GLY A 255 -1.37 -7.12 21.90
C GLY A 255 -2.00 -8.43 22.41
N ILE A 256 -2.03 -9.48 21.57
CA ILE A 256 -2.40 -10.83 22.02
C ILE A 256 -1.45 -11.30 23.13
N ASN A 257 -0.13 -11.18 22.92
CA ASN A 257 0.85 -11.56 23.93
C ASN A 257 0.74 -10.73 25.21
N THR A 258 0.47 -9.42 25.09
CA THR A 258 0.20 -8.55 26.24
C THR A 258 -1.01 -9.05 27.01
N TYR A 259 -2.11 -9.37 26.32
CA TYR A 259 -3.33 -9.89 26.94
C TYR A 259 -3.08 -11.20 27.70
N LYS A 260 -2.46 -12.20 27.04
CA LYS A 260 -2.14 -13.50 27.65
C LYS A 260 -1.35 -13.32 28.95
N LYS A 261 -0.36 -12.42 28.94
CA LYS A 261 0.50 -12.13 30.11
C LYS A 261 -0.22 -11.36 31.22
N THR A 262 -1.02 -10.36 30.88
CA THR A 262 -1.71 -9.51 31.86
C THR A 262 -2.76 -10.29 32.64
N PHE A 263 -3.46 -11.21 31.97
CA PHE A 263 -4.56 -11.96 32.57
C PHE A 263 -4.21 -13.42 32.90
N ASP A 264 -2.94 -13.81 32.72
CA ASP A 264 -2.46 -15.19 32.91
C ASP A 264 -3.39 -16.23 32.28
N THR A 265 -3.65 -16.05 30.98
CA THR A 265 -4.68 -16.80 30.26
C THR A 265 -4.24 -17.18 28.85
N GLU A 266 -4.86 -18.22 28.31
CA GLU A 266 -4.72 -18.62 26.91
C GLU A 266 -5.94 -18.20 26.10
N ILE A 267 -5.73 -18.00 24.79
CA ILE A 267 -6.81 -17.66 23.88
C ILE A 267 -7.30 -18.94 23.21
N ILE A 268 -8.51 -19.36 23.57
CA ILE A 268 -9.13 -20.59 23.06
C ILE A 268 -9.65 -20.41 21.64
N ASP A 269 -10.32 -19.28 21.36
CA ASP A 269 -10.82 -18.93 20.03
C ASP A 269 -10.24 -17.58 19.57
N LEU A 270 -9.21 -17.67 18.73
CA LEU A 270 -8.54 -16.50 18.19
C LEU A 270 -9.44 -15.69 17.24
N ASN A 271 -10.36 -16.31 16.50
CA ASN A 271 -11.25 -15.57 15.59
C ASN A 271 -12.19 -14.68 16.40
N TYR A 272 -12.87 -15.27 17.38
CA TYR A 272 -13.78 -14.55 18.27
C TYR A 272 -13.05 -13.44 19.03
N PHE A 273 -11.85 -13.71 19.53
CA PHE A 273 -11.06 -12.71 20.24
C PHE A 273 -10.69 -11.51 19.34
N VAL A 274 -10.22 -11.77 18.12
CA VAL A 274 -9.87 -10.70 17.17
C VAL A 274 -11.10 -9.90 16.75
N GLU A 275 -12.24 -10.54 16.53
CA GLU A 275 -13.50 -9.83 16.27
C GLU A 275 -13.92 -8.93 17.43
N ASN A 276 -13.77 -9.41 18.66
CA ASN A 276 -14.05 -8.62 19.85
C ASN A 276 -13.11 -7.44 20.01
N ILE A 277 -11.82 -7.61 19.70
CA ILE A 277 -10.87 -6.49 19.65
C ILE A 277 -11.34 -5.43 18.66
N ILE A 278 -11.79 -5.83 17.46
CA ILE A 278 -12.22 -4.88 16.43
C ILE A 278 -13.48 -4.13 16.89
N LYS A 279 -14.49 -4.86 17.36
CA LYS A 279 -15.79 -4.28 17.76
C LYS A 279 -15.67 -3.39 19.00
N ASN A 280 -14.77 -3.73 19.93
CA ASN A 280 -14.62 -3.04 21.21
C ASN A 280 -13.23 -2.41 21.36
N TYR A 281 -12.67 -1.87 20.27
CA TYR A 281 -11.27 -1.48 20.23
C TYR A 281 -10.85 -0.53 21.33
N GLU A 282 -11.69 0.44 21.73
CA GLU A 282 -11.31 1.40 22.78
C GLU A 282 -11.01 0.71 24.12
N TYR A 283 -11.72 -0.39 24.45
CA TYR A 283 -11.45 -1.19 25.64
C TYR A 283 -10.12 -1.94 25.54
N TYR A 284 -9.83 -2.53 24.37
CA TYR A 284 -8.61 -3.31 24.13
C TYR A 284 -7.39 -2.44 23.78
N ARG A 285 -7.60 -1.16 23.47
CA ARG A 285 -6.59 -0.22 23.01
C ARG A 285 -5.32 -0.21 23.87
N PRO A 286 -5.39 -0.22 25.23
CA PRO A 286 -4.20 -0.22 26.08
C PRO A 286 -3.24 -1.39 25.83
N LEU A 287 -3.72 -2.53 25.32
CA LEU A 287 -2.88 -3.70 25.01
C LEU A 287 -1.89 -3.46 23.86
N PHE A 288 -2.19 -2.46 23.02
CA PHE A 288 -1.46 -2.16 21.79
C PHE A 288 -0.66 -0.84 21.89
N VAL A 289 -0.86 -0.07 22.95
CA VAL A 289 -0.11 1.16 23.19
C VAL A 289 1.23 0.80 23.79
N ASN A 290 2.31 1.10 23.07
CA ASN A 290 3.64 1.01 23.61
C ASN A 290 4.05 2.43 24.03
N GLU A 291 4.02 2.73 25.33
CA GLU A 291 4.39 4.04 25.89
C GLU A 291 5.83 4.45 25.52
N ASN A 292 6.70 3.47 25.22
CA ASN A 292 8.07 3.69 24.77
C ASN A 292 8.23 3.76 23.23
N SER A 293 7.13 3.74 22.47
CA SER A 293 7.19 3.88 21.02
C SER A 293 7.59 5.31 20.66
N LYS A 294 8.90 5.54 20.53
CA LYS A 294 9.42 6.75 19.90
C LYS A 294 8.70 6.91 18.56
N ILE A 295 7.99 8.03 18.37
CA ILE A 295 7.46 8.44 17.06
C ILE A 295 8.65 8.33 16.11
N ARG A 296 8.61 7.33 15.21
CA ARG A 296 9.68 7.17 14.23
C ARG A 296 9.59 8.37 13.31
N LYS A 297 10.47 9.36 13.54
CA LYS A 297 10.64 10.51 12.65
C LYS A 297 10.70 10.00 11.21
N ARG A 298 9.99 10.69 10.30
CA ARG A 298 9.98 10.39 8.86
C ARG A 298 11.42 10.19 8.41
N LYS A 299 11.82 8.94 8.16
CA LYS A 299 13.18 8.64 7.70
C LYS A 299 13.32 9.30 6.33
N ILE A 300 14.35 10.12 6.14
CA ILE A 300 14.62 10.74 4.84
C ILE A 300 14.84 9.60 3.84
N LYS A 301 14.00 9.53 2.81
CA LYS A 301 14.17 8.57 1.72
C LYS A 301 15.56 8.79 1.10
N ASP A 302 16.32 7.73 0.92
CA ASP A 302 17.49 7.79 0.04
C ASP A 302 17.03 8.08 -1.40
N SER A 303 17.91 8.65 -2.21
CA SER A 303 17.72 8.99 -3.62
C SER A 303 17.07 7.85 -4.42
N ASP A 304 17.56 6.62 -4.27
CA ASP A 304 17.02 5.45 -4.97
C ASP A 304 15.60 5.08 -4.51
N GLU A 305 15.30 5.17 -3.21
CA GLU A 305 13.96 4.91 -2.69
C GLU A 305 12.95 5.97 -3.16
N LYS A 306 13.38 7.23 -3.36
CA LYS A 306 12.54 8.29 -3.95
C LYS A 306 12.17 7.97 -5.39
N LEU A 307 13.10 7.39 -6.14
CA LEU A 307 12.88 6.94 -7.51
C LEU A 307 12.01 5.68 -7.61
N GLY A 308 11.77 4.99 -6.48
CA GLY A 308 10.87 3.85 -6.38
C GLY A 308 11.57 2.50 -6.30
N PHE A 309 12.90 2.46 -6.33
CA PHE A 309 13.65 1.21 -6.27
C PHE A 309 13.38 0.46 -4.96
N CYS A 310 13.03 -0.82 -5.10
CA CYS A 310 12.98 -1.74 -3.97
C CYS A 310 14.40 -2.03 -3.48
N LYS A 311 14.57 -2.05 -2.15
CA LYS A 311 15.83 -2.42 -1.49
C LYS A 311 16.39 -3.74 -1.98
N LEU A 312 15.54 -4.69 -2.38
CA LEU A 312 15.99 -5.99 -2.87
C LEU A 312 16.75 -5.88 -4.19
N LEU A 313 16.31 -5.01 -5.12
CA LEU A 313 17.04 -4.75 -6.36
C LEU A 313 18.43 -4.16 -6.09
N LEU A 314 18.50 -3.26 -5.10
CA LEU A 314 19.71 -2.55 -4.69
C LEU A 314 20.67 -3.50 -3.96
N GLN A 315 20.21 -4.17 -2.90
CA GLN A 315 21.03 -5.00 -2.02
C GLN A 315 21.50 -6.30 -2.66
N LYS A 316 20.78 -6.81 -3.66
CA LYS A 316 21.17 -8.05 -4.34
C LYS A 316 22.01 -7.80 -5.58
N ASN A 317 22.38 -6.57 -5.92
CA ASN A 317 23.09 -6.28 -7.17
C ASN A 317 22.37 -6.89 -8.40
N ILE A 318 21.03 -6.74 -8.47
CA ILE A 318 20.26 -7.13 -9.66
C ILE A 318 20.58 -6.15 -10.80
N LEU A 319 20.75 -4.88 -10.45
CA LEU A 319 21.29 -3.84 -11.31
C LEU A 319 22.61 -3.34 -10.73
N THR A 320 23.59 -3.12 -11.59
CA THR A 320 24.77 -2.32 -11.24
C THR A 320 24.40 -0.83 -11.19
N GLU A 321 25.22 -0.02 -10.52
CA GLU A 321 25.04 1.44 -10.49
C GLU A 321 25.02 2.07 -11.90
N LYS A 322 25.82 1.53 -12.83
CA LYS A 322 25.83 1.96 -14.23
C LYS A 322 24.50 1.67 -14.91
N GLU A 323 23.98 0.46 -14.77
CA GLU A 323 22.70 0.06 -15.39
C GLU A 323 21.52 0.81 -14.76
N LYS A 324 21.57 1.07 -13.45
CA LYS A 324 20.57 1.91 -12.77
C LYS A 324 20.51 3.32 -13.38
N LYS A 325 21.67 3.98 -13.52
CA LYS A 325 21.76 5.30 -14.17
C LYS A 325 21.28 5.26 -15.62
N CYS A 326 21.64 4.22 -16.37
CA CYS A 326 21.18 4.05 -17.74
C CYS A 326 19.66 3.85 -17.81
N LEU A 327 19.08 3.00 -16.97
CA LEU A 327 17.64 2.77 -16.90
C LEU A 327 16.88 4.07 -16.61
N ILE A 328 17.34 4.84 -15.61
CA ILE A 328 16.76 6.15 -15.28
C ILE A 328 16.77 7.07 -16.51
N LYS A 329 17.90 7.17 -17.21
CA LYS A 329 18.03 7.99 -18.43
C LYS A 329 17.13 7.51 -19.57
N CYS A 330 16.95 6.21 -19.73
CA CYS A 330 16.06 5.66 -20.76
C CYS A 330 14.58 5.95 -20.44
N ILE A 331 14.22 6.03 -19.17
CA ILE A 331 12.85 6.32 -18.74
C ILE A 331 12.57 7.83 -18.80
N LEU A 332 13.42 8.65 -18.16
CA LEU A 332 13.16 10.07 -17.92
C LEU A 332 13.83 11.03 -18.92
N GLY A 333 14.75 10.54 -19.75
CA GLY A 333 15.58 11.38 -20.62
C GLY A 333 16.78 12.02 -19.92
N LEU A 334 17.65 12.67 -20.70
CA LEU A 334 18.95 13.21 -20.24
C LEU A 334 18.83 14.43 -19.32
N SER A 335 17.75 15.22 -19.42
CA SER A 335 17.58 16.48 -18.68
C SER A 335 16.98 16.32 -17.26
N MET A 336 16.44 15.14 -16.92
CA MET A 336 15.78 14.86 -15.63
C MET A 336 16.54 13.86 -14.76
N ALA A 337 17.71 13.38 -15.21
CA ALA A 337 18.55 12.43 -14.50
C ALA A 337 19.72 13.13 -13.79
N ILE A 338 19.42 13.96 -12.78
CA ILE A 338 20.42 14.58 -11.90
C ILE A 338 20.08 14.24 -10.45
#